data_AF-A0A1J5S0S3-F1
#
_entry.id   AF-A0A1J5S0S3-F1
#
_cell.length_a   1.000
_cell.length_b   1.000
_cell.length_c   1.000
_cell.angle_alpha   90.00
_cell.angle_beta   90.00
_cell.angle_gamma   90.00
#
_symmetry.space_group_name_H-M   'P 1'
#
loop_
_entity.id
_entity.type
_entity.pdbx_description
1 polymer ?
#
loop_
_entity_poly.entity_id
_entity_poly.type
_entity_poly.pdbx_seq_one_letter_code
_entity_poly.pdbx_strand_id
1 'polypeptide(L)'
;MATATDNVLIPLSGFTLPRDFAWRIRLVAAVDEQLRRLRSTGHFEPPRFFGYFFQGEHPIGVTGNWVVTLDAIPLLLAVPSAIDRITKCQYSICSESAQTVPEYLLVHDTHDGACWLWRFHHGIRFVEAGEPFLTGGSEPLLGC
;
A
#
# COMPACT_ATOMS: atom_id res chain seq x y z
N MET A 1 -7.01 -3.92 27.45
CA MET A 1 -7.47 -4.76 26.32
C MET A 1 -7.92 -3.81 25.23
N ALA A 2 -7.12 -3.63 24.16
CA ALA A 2 -7.49 -2.76 23.04
C ALA A 2 -8.59 -3.47 22.23
N THR A 3 -9.74 -2.83 22.10
CA THR A 3 -10.85 -3.30 21.25
C THR A 3 -10.52 -3.04 19.78
N ALA A 4 -11.26 -3.66 18.85
CA ALA A 4 -11.07 -3.62 17.40
C ALA A 4 -11.25 -2.22 16.72
N THR A 5 -11.03 -1.12 17.44
CA THR A 5 -11.36 0.26 17.09
C THR A 5 -10.19 1.23 17.18
N ASP A 6 -9.04 0.83 17.73
CA ASP A 6 -7.91 1.74 17.85
C ASP A 6 -7.22 1.96 16.49
N ASN A 7 -7.17 3.23 16.08
CA ASN A 7 -6.48 3.70 14.89
C ASN A 7 -4.96 3.72 15.12
N VAL A 8 -4.35 2.52 15.14
CA VAL A 8 -2.92 2.36 15.43
C VAL A 8 -2.10 2.45 14.14
N LEU A 9 -1.26 3.49 14.08
CA LEU A 9 -0.25 3.71 13.06
C LEU A 9 1.14 3.65 13.71
N ILE A 10 2.00 2.74 13.23
CA ILE A 10 3.33 2.49 13.78
C ILE A 10 4.37 2.87 12.74
N PRO A 11 5.17 3.93 12.97
CA PRO A 11 6.25 4.28 12.05
C PRO A 11 7.38 3.23 12.11
N LEU A 12 7.79 2.72 10.96
CA LEU A 12 8.94 1.82 10.86
C LEU A 12 10.23 2.63 10.71
N SER A 13 10.66 3.26 11.81
CA SER A 13 11.87 4.10 11.82
C SER A 13 13.10 3.30 11.37
N GLY A 14 13.79 3.77 10.33
CA GLY A 14 14.95 3.09 9.76
C GLY A 14 14.61 1.98 8.76
N PHE A 15 13.33 1.74 8.47
CA PHE A 15 12.89 0.91 7.36
C PHE A 15 12.29 1.79 6.27
N THR A 16 12.89 1.75 5.08
CA THR A 16 12.41 2.47 3.91
C THR A 16 12.37 1.53 2.73
N LEU A 17 11.35 1.69 1.88
CA LEU A 17 11.32 1.05 0.59
C LEU A 17 11.81 2.03 -0.49
N PRO A 18 12.41 1.54 -1.58
CA PRO A 18 12.75 2.38 -2.73
C PRO A 18 11.53 3.14 -3.25
N ARG A 19 11.71 4.39 -3.69
CA ARG A 19 10.60 5.19 -4.25
C ARG A 19 9.96 4.53 -5.48
N ASP A 20 10.76 3.82 -6.26
CA ASP A 20 10.35 3.06 -7.43
C ASP A 20 9.87 1.63 -7.09
N PHE A 21 9.66 1.30 -5.80
CA PHE A 21 9.33 -0.06 -5.37
C PHE A 21 8.08 -0.61 -6.04
N ALA A 22 7.03 0.20 -6.21
CA ALA A 22 5.80 -0.19 -6.92
C ALA A 22 6.08 -0.68 -8.35
N TRP A 23 7.05 -0.09 -9.04
CA TRP A 23 7.51 -0.55 -10.35
C TRP A 23 8.37 -1.80 -10.24
N ARG A 24 9.31 -1.84 -9.28
CA ARG A 24 10.19 -2.99 -9.04
C ARG A 24 9.42 -4.28 -8.79
N ILE A 25 8.32 -4.19 -8.04
CA ILE A 25 7.46 -5.33 -7.71
C ILE A 25 6.31 -5.54 -8.71
N ARG A 26 6.32 -4.81 -9.82
CA ARG A 26 5.33 -4.92 -10.91
C ARG A 26 3.89 -4.62 -10.49
N LEU A 27 3.68 -3.85 -9.42
CA LEU A 27 2.34 -3.45 -8.99
C LEU A 27 1.64 -2.61 -10.06
N VAL A 28 2.31 -1.59 -10.60
CA VAL A 28 1.75 -0.74 -11.68
C VAL A 28 1.39 -1.60 -12.90
N ALA A 29 2.26 -2.53 -13.28
CA ALA A 29 2.01 -3.45 -14.39
C ALA A 29 0.82 -4.39 -14.14
N ALA A 30 0.62 -4.85 -12.90
CA ALA A 30 -0.52 -5.67 -12.52
C ALA A 30 -1.84 -4.90 -12.61
N VAL A 31 -1.85 -3.63 -12.20
CA VAL A 31 -3.02 -2.75 -12.35
C VAL A 31 -3.31 -2.46 -13.82
N ASP A 32 -2.29 -2.12 -14.62
CA ASP A 32 -2.42 -1.91 -16.07
C ASP A 32 -2.99 -3.15 -16.80
N GLU A 33 -2.57 -4.35 -16.39
CA GLU A 33 -3.13 -5.60 -16.90
C GLU A 33 -4.62 -5.75 -16.55
N GLN A 34 -5.03 -5.41 -15.33
CA GLN A 34 -6.45 -5.44 -14.97
C GLN A 34 -7.27 -4.39 -15.72
N LEU A 35 -6.76 -3.17 -15.90
CA LEU A 35 -7.39 -2.13 -16.72
C LEU A 35 -7.64 -2.60 -18.16
N ARG A 36 -6.62 -3.23 -18.76
CA ARG A 36 -6.73 -3.81 -20.11
C ARG A 36 -7.81 -4.90 -20.18
N ARG A 37 -7.92 -5.76 -19.16
CA ARG A 37 -8.98 -6.78 -19.10
C ARG A 37 -10.38 -6.18 -18.99
N LEU A 38 -10.51 -5.04 -18.30
CA LEU A 38 -11.75 -4.28 -18.19
C LEU A 38 -12.06 -3.44 -19.44
N ARG A 39 -11.26 -3.57 -20.51
CA ARG A 39 -11.39 -2.79 -21.76
C ARG A 39 -11.36 -1.27 -21.55
N SER A 40 -10.76 -0.83 -20.46
CA SER A 40 -10.52 0.59 -20.22
C SER A 40 -9.26 1.00 -20.96
N THR A 41 -9.32 2.14 -21.66
CA THR A 41 -8.15 2.71 -22.35
C THR A 41 -7.47 3.70 -21.43
N GLY A 42 -6.21 3.43 -21.07
CA GLY A 42 -5.40 4.29 -20.22
C GLY A 42 -4.24 3.55 -19.56
N HIS A 43 -3.34 4.32 -18.95
CA HIS A 43 -2.33 3.82 -18.02
C HIS A 43 -2.74 4.18 -16.60
N PHE A 44 -2.41 3.31 -15.67
CA PHE A 44 -2.58 3.59 -14.26
C PHE A 44 -1.58 4.66 -13.82
N GLU A 45 -2.09 5.79 -13.32
CA GLU A 45 -1.28 6.79 -12.65
C GLU A 45 -1.18 6.44 -11.15
N PRO A 46 0.03 6.08 -10.67
CA PRO A 46 0.22 5.65 -9.29
C PRO A 46 0.00 6.80 -8.29
N PRO A 47 -0.86 6.63 -7.26
CA PRO A 47 -0.96 7.57 -6.15
C PRO A 47 0.31 7.55 -5.29
N ARG A 48 0.47 8.54 -4.43
CA ARG A 48 1.63 8.64 -3.52
C ARG A 48 1.80 7.43 -2.60
N PHE A 49 0.69 6.90 -2.07
CA PHE A 49 0.70 5.85 -1.05
C PHE A 49 0.29 4.49 -1.60
N PHE A 50 1.04 3.46 -1.21
CA PHE A 50 0.77 2.06 -1.54
C PHE A 50 0.61 1.23 -0.28
N GLY A 51 -0.27 0.24 -0.34
CA GLY A 51 -0.41 -0.79 0.68
C GLY A 51 0.19 -2.11 0.20
N TYR A 52 0.86 -2.83 1.10
CA TYR A 52 1.35 -4.18 0.85
C TYR A 52 1.01 -5.11 2.01
N PHE A 53 0.59 -6.31 1.67
CA PHE A 53 0.40 -7.40 2.64
C PHE A 53 0.55 -8.76 1.95
N PHE A 54 0.47 -9.84 2.72
CA PHE A 54 0.57 -11.20 2.21
C PHE A 54 -0.66 -12.02 2.60
N GLN A 55 -1.19 -12.78 1.66
CA GLN A 55 -2.22 -13.78 1.89
C GLN A 55 -1.65 -15.17 1.66
N GLY A 56 -1.36 -15.88 2.76
CA GLY A 56 -0.50 -17.06 2.69
C GLY A 56 0.84 -16.69 2.05
N GLU A 57 1.21 -17.35 0.95
CA GLU A 57 2.45 -17.07 0.21
C GLU A 57 2.29 -16.00 -0.89
N HIS A 58 1.09 -15.46 -1.08
CA HIS A 58 0.81 -14.54 -2.17
C HIS A 58 0.97 -13.09 -1.73
N PRO A 59 1.92 -12.33 -2.32
CA PRO A 59 2.00 -10.91 -2.07
C PRO A 59 0.83 -10.18 -2.72
N ILE A 60 0.21 -9.28 -1.96
CA ILE A 60 -0.91 -8.45 -2.40
C ILE A 60 -0.49 -6.98 -2.35
N GLY A 61 -0.73 -6.28 -3.45
CA GLY A 61 -0.59 -4.83 -3.56
C GLY A 61 -1.95 -4.14 -3.49
N VAL A 62 -2.00 -3.03 -2.76
CA VAL A 62 -3.17 -2.16 -2.65
C VAL A 62 -2.78 -0.76 -3.11
N THR A 63 -3.59 -0.14 -3.96
CA THR A 63 -3.38 1.24 -4.39
C THR A 63 -4.67 1.86 -4.90
N GLY A 64 -5.14 2.96 -4.31
CA GLY A 64 -6.48 3.48 -4.62
C GLY A 64 -7.51 2.35 -4.53
N ASN A 65 -8.39 2.23 -5.53
CA ASN A 65 -9.41 1.17 -5.59
C ASN A 65 -8.90 -0.20 -6.09
N TRP A 66 -7.58 -0.39 -6.23
CA TRP A 66 -6.99 -1.61 -6.76
C TRP A 66 -6.44 -2.49 -5.67
N VAL A 67 -6.85 -3.75 -5.68
CA VAL A 67 -6.25 -4.84 -4.89
C VAL A 67 -5.81 -5.90 -5.89
N VAL A 68 -4.50 -6.12 -6.00
CA VAL A 68 -3.90 -6.98 -7.00
C VAL A 68 -2.95 -7.99 -6.38
N THR A 69 -3.04 -9.25 -6.81
CA THR A 69 -2.00 -10.23 -6.52
C THR A 69 -0.76 -9.88 -7.34
N LEU A 70 0.39 -9.86 -6.69
CA LEU A 70 1.68 -9.51 -7.28
C LEU A 70 2.49 -10.78 -7.57
N ASP A 71 3.48 -10.64 -8.46
CA ASP A 71 4.45 -11.70 -8.66
C ASP A 71 5.35 -11.85 -7.43
N ALA A 72 5.58 -13.08 -7.03
CA ALA A 72 6.45 -13.43 -5.92
C ALA A 72 7.93 -13.25 -6.30
N ILE A 73 8.41 -12.01 -6.29
CA ILE A 73 9.82 -11.68 -6.56
C ILE A 73 10.65 -11.63 -5.28
N PRO A 74 11.96 -11.96 -5.31
CA PRO A 74 12.79 -12.05 -4.11
C PRO A 74 12.78 -10.79 -3.23
N LEU A 75 12.79 -9.61 -3.86
CA LEU A 75 12.76 -8.33 -3.14
C LEU A 75 11.48 -8.16 -2.32
N LEU A 76 10.33 -8.52 -2.87
CA LEU A 76 9.04 -8.41 -2.20
C LEU A 76 8.88 -9.50 -1.13
N LEU A 77 9.30 -10.73 -1.43
CA LEU A 77 9.25 -11.86 -0.50
C LEU A 77 10.14 -11.67 0.74
N ALA A 78 11.16 -10.82 0.66
CA ALA A 78 12.00 -10.48 1.81
C ALA A 78 11.34 -9.48 2.79
N VAL A 79 10.28 -8.79 2.38
CA VAL A 79 9.63 -7.72 3.17
C VAL A 79 9.05 -8.23 4.50
N PRO A 80 8.27 -9.33 4.54
CA PRO A 80 7.74 -9.84 5.81
C PRO A 80 8.84 -10.12 6.84
N SER A 81 9.89 -10.82 6.45
CA SER A 81 11.01 -11.14 7.35
C SER A 81 11.78 -9.89 7.81
N ALA A 82 11.85 -8.85 6.99
CA ALA A 82 12.46 -7.58 7.38
C ALA A 82 11.61 -6.84 8.42
N ILE A 83 10.28 -6.85 8.26
CA ILE A 83 9.32 -6.29 9.22
C ILE A 83 9.39 -7.07 10.53
N ASP A 84 9.37 -8.40 10.48
CA ASP A 84 9.48 -9.25 11.68
C ASP A 84 10.74 -8.92 12.48
N ARG A 85 11.87 -8.74 11.79
CA ARG A 85 13.14 -8.39 12.45
C ARG A 85 13.09 -7.03 13.14
N ILE A 86 12.56 -6.01 12.46
CA ILE A 86 12.51 -4.64 13.00
C ILE A 86 11.50 -4.51 14.12
N THR A 87 10.37 -5.20 14.01
CA THR A 87 9.28 -5.17 14.98
C THR A 87 9.43 -6.22 16.08
N LYS A 88 10.48 -7.06 16.02
CA LYS A 88 10.68 -8.21 16.93
C LYS A 88 9.46 -9.14 16.95
N CYS A 89 8.90 -9.41 15.77
CA CYS A 89 7.72 -10.26 15.54
C CYS A 89 6.45 -9.79 16.27
N GLN A 90 6.35 -8.50 16.63
CA GLN A 90 5.17 -7.97 17.32
C GLN A 90 4.01 -7.66 16.37
N TYR A 91 4.29 -7.47 15.09
CA TYR A 91 3.31 -7.05 14.10
C TYR A 91 3.49 -7.87 12.82
N SER A 92 2.39 -8.37 12.26
CA SER A 92 2.37 -9.16 11.04
C SER A 92 1.58 -8.46 9.93
N ILE A 93 2.16 -8.48 8.72
CA ILE A 93 1.49 -8.13 7.47
C ILE A 93 1.05 -9.37 6.68
N CYS A 94 1.21 -10.57 7.25
CA CYS A 94 0.81 -11.83 6.67
C CYS A 94 -0.50 -12.31 7.29
N SER A 95 -1.43 -12.75 6.46
CA SER A 95 -2.60 -13.49 6.91
C SER A 95 -2.35 -15.00 6.90
N GLU A 96 -3.00 -15.70 7.83
CA GLU A 96 -2.91 -17.16 7.96
C GLU A 96 -3.51 -17.91 6.76
N SER A 97 -4.44 -17.28 6.02
CA SER A 97 -5.11 -17.90 4.87
C SER A 97 -5.60 -16.84 3.88
N ALA A 98 -5.97 -17.30 2.67
CA ALA A 98 -6.61 -16.44 1.66
C ALA A 98 -7.97 -15.86 2.08
N GLN A 99 -8.61 -16.41 3.12
CA GLN A 99 -9.89 -15.93 3.64
C GLN A 99 -9.75 -14.97 4.81
N THR A 100 -8.54 -14.78 5.34
CA THR A 100 -8.28 -13.88 6.45
C THR A 100 -7.50 -12.66 5.97
N VAL A 101 -7.77 -11.52 6.60
CA VAL A 101 -6.98 -10.30 6.44
C VAL A 101 -5.88 -10.27 7.51
N PRO A 102 -4.72 -9.67 7.22
CA PRO A 102 -3.67 -9.52 8.23
C PRO A 102 -4.10 -8.50 9.31
N GLU A 103 -3.38 -8.48 10.43
CA GLU A 103 -3.59 -7.45 11.46
C GLU A 103 -3.18 -6.05 10.98
N TYR A 104 -2.11 -5.98 10.17
CA TYR A 104 -1.53 -4.73 9.69
C TYR A 104 -1.34 -4.75 8.17
N LEU A 105 -1.42 -3.55 7.59
CA LEU A 105 -1.03 -3.23 6.23
C LEU A 105 0.30 -2.47 6.30
N LEU A 106 1.27 -2.85 5.46
CA LEU A 106 2.45 -2.03 5.22
C LEU A 106 2.06 -0.89 4.29
N VAL A 107 2.06 0.34 4.79
CA VAL A 107 1.85 1.54 3.99
C VAL A 107 3.21 2.12 3.61
N HIS A 108 3.41 2.38 2.33
CA HIS A 108 4.62 2.93 1.74
C HIS A 108 4.32 4.27 1.08
N ASP A 109 5.11 5.29 1.42
CA ASP A 109 5.10 6.60 0.77
C ASP A 109 6.19 6.69 -0.29
N THR A 110 5.80 6.84 -1.56
CA THR A 110 6.75 6.96 -2.68
C THR A 110 7.50 8.28 -2.72
N HIS A 111 7.09 9.28 -1.95
CA HIS A 111 7.74 10.59 -1.91
C HIS A 111 9.14 10.49 -1.30
N ASP A 112 9.28 9.82 -0.15
CA ASP A 112 10.53 9.70 0.60
C ASP A 112 10.94 8.25 0.90
N GLY A 113 10.09 7.27 0.58
CA GLY A 113 10.32 5.85 0.86
C GLY A 113 9.90 5.43 2.27
N ALA A 114 9.30 6.34 3.05
CA ALA A 114 8.89 6.05 4.41
C ALA A 114 7.82 4.96 4.47
N CYS A 115 7.84 4.19 5.55
CA CYS A 115 6.99 3.04 5.75
C CYS A 115 6.35 3.04 7.14
N TRP A 116 5.08 2.65 7.19
CA TRP A 116 4.33 2.49 8.43
C TRP A 116 3.58 1.17 8.42
N LEU A 117 3.39 0.59 9.61
CA LEU A 117 2.39 -0.44 9.81
C LEU A 117 1.12 0.22 10.31
N TRP A 118 0.04 0.05 9.56
CA TRP A 118 -1.26 0.55 9.95
C TRP A 118 -2.20 -0.62 10.13
N ARG A 119 -3.00 -0.63 11.20
CA ARG A 119 -4.13 -1.57 11.34
C ARG A 119 -4.89 -1.70 10.03
N PHE A 120 -5.04 -2.94 9.55
CA PHE A 120 -5.41 -3.22 8.16
C PHE A 120 -6.63 -2.43 7.68
N HIS A 121 -7.70 -2.40 8.48
CA HIS A 121 -8.95 -1.72 8.12
C HIS A 121 -8.84 -0.19 8.04
N HIS A 122 -7.90 0.43 8.75
CA HIS A 122 -7.62 1.86 8.64
C HIS A 122 -6.65 2.14 7.50
N GLY A 123 -5.59 1.35 7.38
CA GLY A 123 -4.60 1.48 6.31
C GLY A 123 -5.21 1.32 4.92
N ILE A 124 -6.11 0.34 4.74
CA ILE A 124 -6.75 0.12 3.44
C ILE A 124 -7.60 1.33 3.03
N ARG A 125 -8.42 1.87 3.95
CA ARG A 125 -9.23 3.07 3.69
C ARG A 125 -8.38 4.28 3.35
N PHE A 126 -7.21 4.41 3.99
CA PHE A 126 -6.27 5.49 3.71
C PHE A 126 -5.68 5.38 2.30
N VAL A 127 -5.19 4.19 1.93
CA VAL A 127 -4.62 3.95 0.59
C VAL A 127 -5.68 4.05 -0.51
N GLU A 128 -6.93 3.63 -0.20
CA GLU A 128 -8.08 3.71 -1.11
C GLU A 128 -8.55 5.14 -1.37
N ALA A 129 -8.49 6.01 -0.36
CA ALA A 129 -9.02 7.37 -0.47
C ALA A 129 -8.36 8.21 -1.58
N GLY A 130 -7.17 7.82 -2.06
CA GLY A 130 -6.35 8.66 -2.93
C GLY A 130 -5.93 9.94 -2.19
N GLU A 131 -5.00 10.72 -2.75
CA GLU A 131 -4.67 12.00 -2.11
C GLU A 131 -5.94 12.88 -2.00
N PRO A 132 -6.25 13.46 -0.83
CA PRO A 132 -7.12 14.63 -0.81
C PRO A 132 -6.39 15.69 -1.62
N PHE A 133 -6.94 16.04 -2.79
CA PHE A 133 -6.53 17.25 -3.47
C PHE A 133 -6.67 18.40 -2.48
N LEU A 134 -5.55 18.92 -1.98
CA LEU A 134 -5.50 20.31 -1.57
C LEU A 134 -5.68 21.10 -2.87
N THR A 135 -6.94 21.29 -3.27
CA THR A 135 -7.30 22.39 -4.16
C THR A 135 -7.01 23.67 -3.39
N GLY A 136 -5.74 24.05 -3.35
CA GLY A 136 -5.34 25.43 -3.15
C GLY A 136 -6.07 26.22 -4.24
N GLY A 137 -6.99 27.07 -3.81
CA GLY A 137 -7.85 27.83 -4.70
C GLY A 137 -7.03 28.58 -5.74
N SER A 138 -7.18 28.18 -6.99
CA SER A 138 -7.08 29.12 -8.09
C SER A 138 -8.51 29.48 -8.46
N GLU A 139 -9.06 30.48 -7.77
CA GLU A 139 -10.17 31.26 -8.31
C GLU A 139 -9.79 31.73 -9.71
N PRO A 140 -10.64 31.58 -10.73
CA PRO A 140 -10.47 32.35 -11.94
C PRO A 140 -10.71 33.81 -11.57
N LEU A 141 -9.63 34.60 -11.52
CA LEU A 141 -9.75 36.06 -11.54
C LEU A 141 -10.40 36.46 -12.87
N LEU A 142 -11.72 36.61 -12.82
CA LEU A 142 -12.45 37.51 -13.68
C LEU A 142 -11.95 38.93 -13.42
N GLY A 143 -11.44 39.59 -14.46
CA GLY A 143 -11.34 41.04 -14.51
C GLY A 143 -9.95 41.56 -14.88
N CYS A 144 -9.75 41.84 -16.17
CA CYS A 144 -9.50 43.18 -16.72
C CYS A 144 -9.89 43.16 -18.20
#